data_AF-A0A7X9WJR3-F1
#
_entry.id   AF-A0A7X9WJR3-F1
#
_cell.length_a   1.000
_cell.length_b   1.000
_cell.length_c   1.000
_cell.angle_alpha   90.00
_cell.angle_beta   90.00
_cell.angle_gamma   90.00
#
_symmetry.space_group_name_H-M   'P 1'
#
loop_
_entity.id
_entity.type
_entity.pdbx_description
1 polymer ?
#
loop_
_entity_poly.entity_id
_entity_poly.type
_entity_poly.pdbx_seq_one_letter_code
_entity_poly.pdbx_strand_id
1 'polypeptide(L)'
;MGAAAAVPAPEPVPPHPIMPAEGAEGQTQRDRLLAALTLIAGIGLLLALPFALRAGSEFFLPLTAAIVIAIALVPLLEWLERHRIPAPIAAFTCVLLFLVAANVALASIVVPAWRWIQDLPERVGRIQSNLAPLIDFYSNLEQWVNRTLHNFASGPIQQPVQQAPQPPTSLLDLVSTSAPSALIEMFFAILVIYFFLSGWTRLRRSAITSRTSFGGAMATARVIQDVVDDTSAYLGTITLINLTLGLIVAGALTIIGMPSPLMWGGIVALLNYIPYFGPVIAAFLLAMGGLMTFSELGVALIPAAIMIGAHLIEANLVTPLIVGHRLTISPILILISLSFWGWVWGTTGALLAVPLLIIIQTVMNAAGKPDIAGFLFEHGTLTHDRSASRFRRSGGRDQSG
;
A
#
# COMPACT_ATOMS: atom_id res chain seq x y z
N MET A 1 92.48 19.25 -45.27
CA MET A 1 91.59 20.14 -46.05
C MET A 1 90.77 19.27 -46.99
N GLY A 2 89.43 19.37 -46.96
CA GLY A 2 88.58 18.73 -47.97
C GLY A 2 87.17 18.39 -47.51
N ALA A 3 86.38 19.42 -47.20
CA ALA A 3 84.91 19.53 -47.22
C ALA A 3 84.05 18.36 -46.68
N ALA A 4 83.49 18.54 -45.49
CA ALA A 4 82.35 17.80 -44.99
C ALA A 4 81.11 18.11 -45.86
N ALA A 5 80.52 17.08 -46.45
CA ALA A 5 79.28 17.18 -47.22
C ALA A 5 78.08 17.44 -46.28
N ALA A 6 77.36 18.53 -46.52
CA ALA A 6 76.16 18.90 -45.79
C ALA A 6 75.00 17.96 -46.15
N VAL A 7 74.37 17.40 -45.13
CA VAL A 7 73.13 16.61 -45.22
C VAL A 7 71.96 17.58 -45.53
N PRO A 8 71.11 17.31 -46.54
CA PRO A 8 69.97 18.18 -46.83
C PRO A 8 68.92 18.09 -45.72
N ALA A 9 68.34 19.24 -45.36
CA ALA A 9 67.28 19.35 -44.37
C ALA A 9 66.00 18.63 -44.84
N PRO A 10 65.24 17.98 -43.94
CA PRO A 10 63.98 17.33 -44.30
C PRO A 10 62.94 18.38 -44.72
N GLU A 11 62.23 18.11 -45.82
CA GLU A 11 61.11 18.93 -46.28
C GLU A 11 60.01 19.02 -45.20
N PRO A 12 59.36 20.18 -45.04
CA PRO A 12 58.26 20.31 -44.10
C PRO A 12 57.08 19.43 -44.56
N VAL A 13 56.74 18.44 -43.74
CA VAL A 13 55.55 17.61 -43.89
C VAL A 13 54.32 18.54 -43.93
N PRO A 14 53.45 18.45 -44.96
CA PRO A 14 52.25 19.27 -44.99
C PRO A 14 51.38 18.95 -43.76
N PRO A 15 50.73 19.95 -43.13
CA PRO A 15 49.87 19.69 -41.98
C PRO A 15 48.78 18.70 -42.38
N HIS A 16 48.69 17.59 -41.64
CA HIS A 16 47.55 16.67 -41.77
C HIS A 16 46.26 17.48 -41.61
N PRO A 17 45.25 17.30 -42.47
CA PRO A 17 43.94 17.92 -42.27
C PRO A 17 43.42 17.43 -40.92
N ILE A 18 43.23 18.34 -39.97
CA ILE A 18 42.46 18.06 -38.76
C ILE A 18 41.03 17.81 -39.26
N MET A 19 40.66 16.54 -39.44
CA MET A 19 39.26 16.20 -39.71
C MET A 19 38.45 16.75 -38.54
N PRO A 20 37.42 17.58 -38.80
CA PRO A 20 36.63 18.17 -37.72
C PRO A 20 36.00 17.06 -36.89
N ALA A 21 35.87 17.28 -35.59
CA ALA A 21 35.26 16.37 -34.62
C ALA A 21 33.74 16.18 -34.82
N GLU A 22 33.26 16.17 -36.08
CA GLU A 22 31.84 16.06 -36.46
C GLU A 22 31.19 14.76 -35.94
N GLY A 23 31.98 13.71 -35.69
CA GLY A 23 31.48 12.46 -35.12
C GLY A 23 31.13 12.52 -33.62
N ALA A 24 31.82 13.35 -32.83
CA ALA A 24 31.65 13.38 -31.37
C ALA A 24 30.42 14.20 -30.94
N GLU A 25 30.12 15.29 -31.65
CA GLU A 25 28.93 16.11 -31.39
C GLU A 25 27.63 15.36 -31.75
N GLY A 26 27.63 14.62 -32.86
CA GLY A 26 26.47 13.82 -33.30
C GLY A 26 26.13 12.64 -32.38
N GLN A 27 27.14 11.98 -31.78
CA GLN A 27 26.92 10.91 -30.79
C GLN A 27 26.34 11.47 -29.49
N THR A 28 26.90 12.58 -28.99
CA THR A 28 26.43 13.24 -27.76
C THR A 28 24.97 13.74 -27.89
N GLN A 29 24.57 14.23 -29.07
CA GLN A 29 23.21 14.68 -29.31
C GLN A 29 22.20 13.51 -29.38
N ARG A 30 22.59 12.38 -29.99
CA ARG A 30 21.76 11.16 -30.03
C ARG A 30 21.54 10.58 -28.64
N ASP A 31 22.58 10.51 -27.81
CA ASP A 31 22.47 10.01 -26.44
C ASP A 31 21.58 10.89 -25.57
N ARG A 32 21.66 12.22 -25.73
CA ARG A 32 20.74 13.16 -25.07
C ARG A 32 19.29 13.02 -25.52
N LEU A 33 19.06 12.81 -26.82
CA LEU A 33 17.71 12.57 -27.35
C LEU A 33 17.13 11.24 -26.87
N LEU A 34 17.94 10.18 -26.82
CA LEU A 34 17.53 8.89 -26.26
C LEU A 34 17.27 9.00 -24.76
N ALA A 35 18.14 9.67 -23.99
CA ALA A 35 17.93 9.91 -22.57
C ALA A 35 16.65 10.72 -22.31
N ALA A 36 16.44 11.82 -23.04
CA ALA A 36 15.22 12.62 -22.94
C ALA A 36 13.96 11.82 -23.32
N LEU A 37 14.03 11.00 -24.39
CA LEU A 37 12.91 10.16 -24.81
C LEU A 37 12.61 9.08 -23.77
N THR A 38 13.62 8.42 -23.20
CA THR A 38 13.44 7.44 -22.13
C THR A 38 12.88 8.07 -20.86
N LEU A 39 13.28 9.29 -20.52
CA LEU A 39 12.76 10.04 -19.38
C LEU A 39 11.30 10.45 -19.60
N ILE A 40 10.96 10.98 -20.78
CA ILE A 40 9.58 11.33 -21.13
C ILE A 40 8.70 10.08 -21.15
N ALA A 41 9.18 8.98 -21.74
CA ALA A 41 8.47 7.71 -21.76
C ALA A 41 8.29 7.14 -20.33
N GLY A 42 9.32 7.25 -19.48
CA GLY A 42 9.27 6.83 -18.09
C GLY A 42 8.27 7.61 -17.25
N ILE A 43 8.27 8.95 -17.38
CA ILE A 43 7.28 9.82 -16.72
C ILE A 43 5.87 9.54 -17.27
N GLY A 44 5.73 9.40 -18.58
CA GLY A 44 4.47 9.05 -19.23
C GLY A 44 3.92 7.72 -18.72
N LEU A 45 4.77 6.71 -18.59
CA LEU A 45 4.40 5.41 -18.03
C LEU A 45 4.00 5.53 -16.56
N LEU A 46 4.75 6.27 -15.74
CA LEU A 46 4.46 6.49 -14.33
C LEU A 46 3.12 7.20 -14.13
N LEU A 47 2.80 8.16 -14.99
CA LEU A 47 1.52 8.87 -14.95
C LEU A 47 0.37 8.05 -15.53
N ALA A 48 0.59 7.24 -16.57
CA ALA A 48 -0.44 6.44 -17.21
C ALA A 48 -0.82 5.18 -16.42
N LEU A 49 0.14 4.57 -15.70
CA LEU A 49 -0.03 3.32 -14.97
C LEU A 49 -1.20 3.36 -13.96
N PRO A 50 -1.35 4.39 -13.10
CA PRO A 50 -2.47 4.47 -12.15
C PRO A 50 -3.84 4.52 -12.84
N PHE A 51 -3.95 5.22 -13.96
CA PHE A 51 -5.20 5.27 -14.73
C PHE A 51 -5.50 3.93 -15.41
N ALA A 52 -4.48 3.25 -15.93
CA ALA A 52 -4.63 1.90 -16.48
C ALA A 52 -5.06 0.88 -15.41
N LEU A 53 -4.45 0.92 -14.22
CA LEU A 53 -4.82 0.06 -13.09
C LEU A 53 -6.24 0.32 -12.58
N ARG A 54 -6.68 1.59 -12.60
CA ARG A 54 -8.03 1.98 -12.25
C ARG A 54 -9.04 1.51 -13.30
N ALA A 55 -8.74 1.70 -14.59
CA ALA A 55 -9.59 1.29 -15.70
C ALA A 55 -9.74 -0.24 -15.79
N GLY A 56 -8.66 -1.00 -15.52
CA GLY A 56 -8.68 -2.46 -15.48
C GLY A 56 -8.94 -3.05 -14.09
N SER A 57 -9.56 -2.30 -13.17
CA SER A 57 -9.72 -2.70 -11.77
C SER A 57 -10.44 -4.05 -11.61
N GLU A 58 -11.41 -4.38 -12.47
CA GLU A 58 -12.12 -5.66 -12.48
C GLU A 58 -11.17 -6.88 -12.56
N PHE A 59 -10.01 -6.73 -13.21
CA PHE A 59 -9.00 -7.78 -13.31
C PHE A 59 -7.84 -7.58 -12.32
N PHE A 60 -7.28 -6.37 -12.27
CA PHE A 60 -6.07 -6.12 -11.49
C PHE A 60 -6.30 -6.15 -9.98
N LEU A 61 -7.47 -5.72 -9.50
CA LEU A 61 -7.78 -5.71 -8.07
C LEU A 61 -7.84 -7.13 -7.50
N PRO A 62 -8.68 -8.07 -8.01
CA PRO A 62 -8.73 -9.42 -7.45
C PRO A 62 -7.42 -10.18 -7.65
N LEU A 63 -6.70 -9.96 -8.76
CA LEU A 63 -5.36 -10.52 -8.98
C LEU A 63 -4.37 -10.06 -7.92
N THR A 64 -4.32 -8.75 -7.66
CA THR A 64 -3.39 -8.16 -6.68
C THR A 64 -3.73 -8.60 -5.26
N ALA A 65 -5.02 -8.58 -4.90
CA ALA A 65 -5.49 -9.08 -3.60
C ALA A 65 -5.11 -10.54 -3.40
N ALA A 66 -5.34 -11.39 -4.41
CA ALA A 66 -4.99 -12.80 -4.38
C ALA A 66 -3.48 -13.03 -4.21
N ILE A 67 -2.64 -12.27 -4.91
CA ILE A 67 -1.18 -12.36 -4.75
C ILE A 67 -0.74 -11.95 -3.35
N VAL A 68 -1.26 -10.84 -2.81
CA VAL A 68 -0.93 -10.38 -1.44
C VAL A 68 -1.36 -11.43 -0.40
N ILE A 69 -2.55 -12.00 -0.53
CA ILE A 69 -3.03 -13.08 0.35
C ILE A 69 -2.15 -14.32 0.18
N ALA A 70 -1.80 -14.70 -1.04
CA ALA A 70 -0.94 -15.84 -1.30
C ALA A 70 0.43 -15.67 -0.65
N ILE A 71 1.05 -14.49 -0.75
CA ILE A 71 2.30 -14.12 -0.06
C ILE A 71 2.14 -14.27 1.46
N ALA A 72 1.03 -13.78 2.03
CA ALA A 72 0.75 -13.91 3.46
C ALA A 72 0.64 -15.37 3.93
N LEU A 73 0.18 -16.27 3.04
CA LEU A 73 0.05 -17.71 3.31
C LEU A 73 1.33 -18.51 3.05
N VAL A 74 2.37 -17.93 2.45
CA VAL A 74 3.64 -18.64 2.16
C VAL A 74 4.29 -19.20 3.43
N PRO A 75 4.39 -18.49 4.58
CA PRO A 75 4.98 -19.07 5.78
C PRO A 75 4.25 -20.33 6.26
N LEU A 76 2.92 -20.35 6.14
CA LEU A 76 2.10 -21.52 6.47
C LEU A 76 2.35 -22.67 5.48
N LEU A 77 2.44 -22.36 4.18
CA LEU A 77 2.81 -23.32 3.15
C LEU A 77 4.18 -23.95 3.42
N GLU A 78 5.20 -23.13 3.67
CA GLU A 78 6.56 -23.61 3.97
C GLU A 78 6.59 -24.45 5.24
N TRP A 79 5.80 -24.08 6.25
CA TRP A 79 5.67 -24.88 7.46
C TRP A 79 5.09 -26.28 7.16
N LEU A 80 4.03 -26.38 6.34
CA LEU A 80 3.45 -27.65 5.90
C LEU A 80 4.43 -28.47 5.05
N GLU A 81 5.15 -27.86 4.12
CA GLU A 81 6.16 -28.52 3.28
C GLU A 81 7.33 -29.07 4.12
N ARG A 82 7.75 -28.34 5.16
CA ARG A 82 8.78 -28.80 6.12
C ARG A 82 8.33 -30.06 6.87
N HIS A 83 7.02 -30.26 7.05
CA HIS A 83 6.42 -31.47 7.63
C HIS A 83 6.18 -32.59 6.59
N ARG A 84 6.89 -32.57 5.45
CA ARG A 84 6.86 -33.59 4.40
C ARG A 84 5.54 -33.66 3.60
N ILE A 85 4.70 -32.64 3.67
CA ILE A 85 3.48 -32.57 2.84
C ILE A 85 3.87 -32.13 1.41
N PRO A 86 3.43 -32.84 0.35
CA PRO A 86 3.68 -32.42 -1.04
C PRO A 86 3.09 -31.05 -1.35
N ALA A 87 3.80 -30.24 -2.14
CA ALA A 87 3.44 -28.83 -2.43
C ALA A 87 1.97 -28.62 -2.88
N PRO A 88 1.38 -29.41 -3.80
CA PRO A 88 -0.02 -29.21 -4.20
C PRO A 88 -1.02 -29.45 -3.06
N ILE A 89 -0.75 -30.43 -2.19
CA ILE A 89 -1.60 -30.75 -1.04
C ILE A 89 -1.46 -29.64 0.02
N ALA A 90 -0.22 -29.21 0.30
CA ALA A 90 0.03 -28.10 1.22
C ALA A 90 -0.66 -26.81 0.76
N ALA A 91 -0.58 -26.48 -0.53
CA ALA A 91 -1.27 -25.33 -1.12
C ALA A 91 -2.80 -25.44 -0.98
N PHE A 92 -3.38 -26.62 -1.29
CA PHE A 92 -4.81 -26.85 -1.12
C PHE A 92 -5.24 -26.68 0.34
N THR A 93 -4.48 -27.23 1.29
CA THR A 93 -4.75 -27.08 2.73
C THR A 93 -4.69 -25.61 3.17
N CYS A 94 -3.70 -24.84 2.72
CA CYS A 94 -3.62 -23.40 3.01
C CYS A 94 -4.85 -22.64 2.51
N VAL A 95 -5.26 -22.89 1.27
CA VAL A 95 -6.45 -22.27 0.67
C VAL A 95 -7.71 -22.65 1.44
N LEU A 96 -7.88 -23.94 1.76
CA LEU A 96 -9.02 -24.42 2.52
C LEU A 96 -9.11 -23.76 3.91
N LEU A 97 -7.99 -23.70 4.64
CA LEU A 97 -7.92 -23.06 5.95
C LEU A 97 -8.25 -21.56 5.87
N PHE A 98 -7.72 -20.88 4.85
CA PHE A 98 -8.02 -19.47 4.60
C PHE A 98 -9.51 -19.26 4.31
N LEU A 99 -10.13 -20.08 3.45
CA LEU A 99 -11.56 -19.99 3.13
C LEU A 99 -12.44 -20.25 4.35
N VAL A 100 -12.09 -21.24 5.18
CA VAL A 100 -12.82 -21.50 6.43
C VAL A 100 -12.69 -20.31 7.38
N ALA A 101 -11.49 -19.77 7.58
CA ALA A 101 -11.26 -18.61 8.43
C ALA A 101 -12.01 -17.36 7.92
N ALA A 102 -11.95 -17.09 6.62
CA ALA A 102 -12.64 -15.99 5.98
C ALA A 102 -14.17 -16.14 6.09
N ASN A 103 -14.71 -17.35 5.89
CA ASN A 103 -16.14 -17.61 6.04
C ASN A 103 -16.61 -17.42 7.49
N VAL A 104 -15.83 -17.88 8.48
CA VAL A 104 -16.14 -17.67 9.91
C VAL A 104 -16.11 -16.17 10.25
N ALA A 105 -15.10 -15.44 9.79
CA ALA A 105 -14.99 -14.00 10.00
C ALA A 105 -16.14 -13.23 9.32
N LEU A 106 -16.49 -13.61 8.09
CA LEU A 106 -17.60 -13.01 7.35
C LEU A 106 -18.93 -13.28 8.06
N ALA A 107 -19.18 -14.52 8.49
CA ALA A 107 -20.40 -14.89 9.20
C ALA A 107 -20.55 -14.17 10.55
N SER A 108 -19.45 -14.00 11.30
CA SER A 108 -19.48 -13.31 12.60
C SER A 108 -19.68 -11.80 12.50
N ILE A 109 -19.28 -11.19 11.37
CA ILE A 109 -19.38 -9.75 11.13
C ILE A 109 -20.64 -9.39 10.33
N VAL A 110 -20.81 -9.98 9.14
CA VAL A 110 -21.82 -9.54 8.16
C VAL A 110 -23.23 -9.91 8.58
N VAL A 111 -23.44 -11.13 9.11
CA VAL A 111 -24.79 -11.57 9.49
C VAL A 111 -25.39 -10.67 10.59
N PRO A 112 -24.67 -10.34 11.68
CA PRO A 112 -25.22 -9.44 12.69
C PRO A 112 -25.23 -7.98 12.21
N ALA A 113 -24.29 -7.54 11.37
CA ALA A 113 -24.26 -6.18 10.84
C ALA A 113 -25.47 -5.90 9.93
N TRP A 114 -25.87 -6.88 9.12
CA TRP A 114 -27.06 -6.77 8.28
C TRP A 114 -28.33 -6.55 9.11
N ARG A 115 -28.49 -7.31 10.20
CA ARG A 115 -29.60 -7.11 11.15
C ARG A 115 -29.57 -5.72 11.77
N TRP A 116 -28.38 -5.24 12.12
CA TRP A 116 -28.20 -3.89 12.69
C TRP A 116 -28.63 -2.79 11.71
N ILE A 117 -28.32 -2.94 10.41
CA ILE A 117 -28.75 -2.00 9.36
C ILE A 117 -30.27 -2.04 9.16
N GLN A 118 -30.89 -3.22 9.22
CA GLN A 118 -32.34 -3.37 9.09
C GLN A 118 -33.11 -2.74 10.25
N ASP A 119 -32.58 -2.83 11.47
CA ASP A 119 -33.16 -2.23 12.67
C ASP A 119 -32.92 -0.69 12.74
N LEU A 120 -32.08 -0.14 11.86
CA LEU A 120 -31.65 1.25 11.92
C LEU A 120 -32.83 2.25 11.89
N PRO A 121 -33.81 2.15 10.97
CA PRO A 121 -34.93 3.10 10.91
C PRO A 121 -35.74 3.17 12.21
N GLU A 122 -35.91 2.04 12.91
CA GLU A 122 -36.63 1.98 14.19
C GLU A 122 -35.81 2.56 15.36
N ARG A 123 -34.48 2.52 15.26
CA ARG A 123 -33.54 2.99 16.29
C ARG A 123 -33.09 4.43 16.12
N VAL A 124 -33.34 5.07 14.97
CA VAL A 124 -33.04 6.49 14.73
C VAL A 124 -33.69 7.39 15.78
N GLY A 125 -34.92 7.07 16.23
CA GLY A 125 -35.60 7.83 17.28
C GLY A 125 -34.84 7.82 18.61
N ARG A 126 -34.14 6.72 18.93
CA ARG A 126 -33.29 6.64 20.15
C ARG A 126 -32.03 7.47 20.03
N ILE A 127 -31.43 7.54 18.85
CA ILE A 127 -30.28 8.42 18.61
C ILE A 127 -30.69 9.87 18.85
N GLN A 128 -31.83 10.28 18.29
CA GLN A 128 -32.35 11.64 18.49
C GLN A 128 -32.64 11.92 19.97
N SER A 129 -33.28 11.01 20.69
CA SER A 129 -33.57 11.20 22.12
C SER A 129 -32.31 11.25 22.99
N ASN A 130 -31.30 10.42 22.68
CA ASN A 130 -30.03 10.40 23.41
C ASN A 130 -29.18 11.66 23.16
N LEU A 131 -29.29 12.22 21.95
CA LEU A 131 -28.62 13.46 21.58
C LEU A 131 -29.41 14.71 21.97
N ALA A 132 -30.71 14.60 22.27
CA ALA A 132 -31.55 15.75 22.65
C ALA A 132 -30.95 16.58 23.79
N PRO A 133 -30.39 16.02 24.89
CA PRO A 133 -29.74 16.82 25.94
C PRO A 133 -28.51 17.62 25.47
N LEU A 134 -27.74 17.06 24.51
CA LEU A 134 -26.59 17.72 23.89
C LEU A 134 -27.04 18.83 22.91
N ILE A 135 -28.08 18.53 22.13
CA ILE A 135 -28.71 19.47 21.20
C ILE A 135 -29.35 20.62 21.97
N ASP A 136 -30.02 20.35 23.10
CA ASP A 136 -30.63 21.34 23.96
C ASP A 136 -29.58 22.17 24.71
N PHE A 137 -28.47 21.57 25.12
CA PHE A 137 -27.31 22.31 25.63
C PHE A 137 -26.71 23.23 24.56
N TYR A 138 -26.61 22.76 23.32
CA TYR A 138 -26.15 23.56 22.17
C TYR A 138 -27.18 24.62 21.75
N SER A 139 -28.48 24.37 21.84
CA SER A 139 -29.55 25.33 21.53
C SER A 139 -29.68 26.42 22.59
N ASN A 140 -29.32 26.11 23.84
CA ASN A 140 -29.11 27.11 24.90
C ASN A 140 -27.87 27.99 24.61
N LEU A 141 -26.84 27.45 23.95
CA LEU A 141 -25.74 28.24 23.35
C LEU A 141 -26.18 28.98 22.08
N GLU A 142 -27.14 28.43 21.34
CA GLU A 142 -27.69 29.00 20.11
C GLU A 142 -28.63 30.18 20.37
N GLN A 143 -29.23 30.34 21.56
CA GLN A 143 -29.90 31.60 21.94
C GLN A 143 -28.95 32.81 21.89
N TRP A 144 -27.63 32.60 21.99
CA TRP A 144 -26.60 33.63 21.77
C TRP A 144 -26.26 33.83 20.28
N VAL A 145 -26.41 32.80 19.44
CA VAL A 145 -26.10 32.79 18.00
C VAL A 145 -27.31 33.17 17.11
N ASN A 146 -28.54 33.02 17.62
CA ASN A 146 -29.79 33.26 16.90
C ASN A 146 -30.02 34.74 16.53
N ARG A 147 -29.15 35.66 17.02
CA ARG A 147 -29.10 37.05 16.55
C ARG A 147 -28.41 37.22 15.18
N THR A 148 -27.80 36.18 14.59
CA THR A 148 -27.00 36.33 13.36
C THR A 148 -27.37 35.38 12.21
N LEU A 149 -28.20 34.35 12.41
CA LEU A 149 -28.46 33.34 11.36
C LEU A 149 -29.94 33.19 10.96
N HIS A 150 -30.64 34.30 10.81
CA HIS A 150 -31.96 34.36 10.16
C HIS A 150 -31.92 34.31 8.62
N ASN A 151 -30.93 33.65 8.00
CA ASN A 151 -30.78 33.61 6.53
C ASN A 151 -30.49 32.23 5.92
N PHE A 152 -30.57 31.11 6.66
CA PHE A 152 -30.22 29.79 6.11
C PHE A 152 -31.23 28.65 6.30
N ALA A 153 -32.48 28.93 6.70
CA ALA A 153 -33.49 27.88 6.89
C ALA A 153 -34.77 28.13 6.07
N SER A 154 -34.69 27.93 4.75
CA SER A 154 -35.86 27.58 3.92
C SER A 154 -35.40 26.82 2.68
N GLY A 155 -35.04 25.56 2.89
CA GLY A 155 -34.89 24.57 1.82
C GLY A 155 -35.64 23.30 2.25
N PRO A 156 -36.67 22.85 1.52
CA PRO A 156 -37.31 21.59 1.84
C PRO A 156 -36.30 20.46 1.66
N ILE A 157 -36.10 19.68 2.72
CA ILE A 157 -35.35 18.42 2.64
C ILE A 157 -36.16 17.48 1.75
N GLN A 158 -35.82 17.44 0.47
CA GLN A 158 -36.23 16.35 -0.41
C GLN A 158 -35.48 15.11 0.05
N GLN A 159 -36.20 14.21 0.72
CA GLN A 159 -35.75 12.84 0.91
C GLN A 159 -35.51 12.24 -0.49
N PRO A 160 -34.29 11.81 -0.84
CA PRO A 160 -34.16 10.86 -1.92
C PRO A 160 -34.77 9.57 -1.41
N VAL A 161 -36.01 9.28 -1.80
CA VAL A 161 -36.54 7.92 -1.76
C VAL A 161 -35.78 7.15 -2.84
N GLN A 162 -34.50 6.86 -2.57
CA GLN A 162 -33.83 5.75 -3.24
C GLN A 162 -34.53 4.52 -2.72
N GLN A 163 -35.28 3.90 -3.62
CA GLN A 163 -35.92 2.59 -3.42
C GLN A 163 -34.92 1.70 -2.69
N ALA A 164 -35.24 1.36 -1.44
CA ALA A 164 -34.52 0.32 -0.72
C ALA A 164 -34.48 -0.90 -1.66
N PRO A 165 -33.30 -1.50 -1.92
CA PRO A 165 -33.24 -2.73 -2.70
C PRO A 165 -34.24 -3.71 -2.11
N GLN A 166 -35.25 -4.09 -2.89
CA GLN A 166 -36.23 -5.06 -2.41
C GLN A 166 -35.46 -6.35 -2.07
N PRO A 167 -35.81 -7.02 -0.96
CA PRO A 167 -35.18 -8.27 -0.62
C PRO A 167 -35.38 -9.25 -1.77
N PRO A 168 -34.33 -9.96 -2.23
CA PRO A 168 -34.49 -11.00 -3.22
C PRO A 168 -35.49 -12.02 -2.66
N THR A 169 -36.64 -12.13 -3.33
CA THR A 169 -37.75 -12.98 -2.87
C THR A 169 -37.49 -14.46 -3.10
N SER A 170 -36.37 -14.77 -3.76
CA SER A 170 -35.89 -16.11 -4.04
C SER A 170 -34.36 -16.17 -4.00
N LEU A 171 -33.82 -17.37 -3.72
CA LEU A 171 -32.39 -17.65 -3.92
C LEU A 171 -31.95 -17.40 -5.38
N LEU A 172 -32.89 -17.42 -6.32
CA LEU A 172 -32.65 -17.17 -7.74
C LEU A 172 -32.43 -15.68 -8.05
N ASP A 173 -33.10 -14.75 -7.34
CA ASP A 173 -32.91 -13.29 -7.46
C ASP A 173 -31.57 -12.83 -6.86
N LEU A 174 -31.16 -13.44 -5.74
CA LEU A 174 -29.85 -13.19 -5.15
C LEU A 174 -28.73 -13.72 -6.06
N VAL A 175 -28.99 -14.85 -6.73
CA VAL A 175 -28.07 -15.47 -7.69
C VAL A 175 -28.04 -14.74 -9.05
N SER A 176 -29.11 -14.04 -9.45
CA SER A 176 -29.19 -13.36 -10.75
C SER A 176 -28.63 -11.93 -10.73
N THR A 177 -28.69 -11.23 -9.59
CA THR A 177 -28.42 -9.77 -9.55
C THR A 177 -27.01 -9.40 -9.06
N SER A 178 -26.32 -10.30 -8.35
CA SER A 178 -24.97 -10.01 -7.78
C SER A 178 -24.05 -11.22 -7.59
N ALA A 179 -24.57 -12.45 -7.67
CA ALA A 179 -23.76 -13.64 -7.43
C ALA A 179 -22.88 -14.11 -8.60
N PRO A 180 -23.20 -13.97 -9.91
CA PRO A 180 -22.41 -14.64 -10.93
C PRO A 180 -21.01 -14.03 -11.05
N SER A 181 -20.90 -12.70 -11.07
CA SER A 181 -19.61 -11.99 -11.13
C SER A 181 -18.79 -12.19 -9.86
N ALA A 182 -19.40 -12.05 -8.68
CA ALA A 182 -18.70 -12.25 -7.41
C ALA A 182 -18.19 -13.69 -7.22
N LEU A 183 -18.95 -14.70 -7.66
CA LEU A 183 -18.51 -16.09 -7.65
C LEU A 183 -17.35 -16.32 -8.63
N ILE A 184 -17.39 -15.71 -9.81
CA ILE A 184 -16.30 -15.77 -10.80
C ILE A 184 -15.04 -15.11 -10.25
N GLU A 185 -15.15 -13.92 -9.65
CA GLU A 185 -14.04 -13.20 -9.03
C GLU A 185 -13.44 -13.98 -7.85
N MET A 186 -14.29 -14.53 -6.99
CA MET A 186 -13.85 -15.37 -5.87
C MET A 186 -13.16 -16.63 -6.38
N PHE A 187 -13.72 -17.30 -7.39
CA PHE A 187 -13.10 -18.48 -8.00
C PHE A 187 -11.75 -18.14 -8.64
N PHE A 188 -11.66 -17.02 -9.35
CA PHE A 188 -10.42 -16.51 -9.92
C PHE A 188 -9.38 -16.23 -8.83
N ALA A 189 -9.76 -15.55 -7.75
CA ALA A 189 -8.86 -15.28 -6.62
C ALA A 189 -8.36 -16.58 -5.97
N ILE A 190 -9.25 -17.55 -5.73
CA ILE A 190 -8.90 -18.88 -5.20
C ILE A 190 -7.90 -19.58 -6.13
N LEU A 191 -8.14 -19.52 -7.44
CA LEU A 191 -7.29 -20.16 -8.44
C LEU A 191 -5.90 -19.53 -8.48
N VAL A 192 -5.82 -18.20 -8.44
CA VAL A 192 -4.57 -17.46 -8.36
C VAL A 192 -3.81 -17.81 -7.08
N ILE A 193 -4.47 -17.80 -5.92
CA ILE A 193 -3.84 -18.16 -4.64
C ILE A 193 -3.30 -19.59 -4.70
N TYR A 194 -4.12 -20.55 -5.15
CA TYR A 194 -3.73 -21.95 -5.25
C TYR A 194 -2.55 -22.15 -6.20
N PHE A 195 -2.58 -21.60 -7.41
CA PHE A 195 -1.49 -21.76 -8.37
C PHE A 195 -0.22 -21.02 -7.95
N PHE A 196 -0.33 -19.87 -7.30
CA PHE A 196 0.81 -19.16 -6.74
C PHE A 196 1.50 -20.01 -5.67
N LEU A 197 0.73 -20.53 -4.71
CA LEU A 197 1.24 -21.40 -3.63
C LEU A 197 1.81 -22.71 -4.17
N SER A 198 1.07 -23.41 -5.04
CA SER A 198 1.52 -24.67 -5.65
C SER A 198 2.75 -24.49 -6.55
N GLY A 199 2.87 -23.32 -7.18
CA GLY A 199 4.00 -22.93 -8.01
C GLY A 199 5.19 -22.37 -7.22
N TRP A 200 5.03 -22.02 -5.94
CA TRP A 200 6.02 -21.31 -5.13
C TRP A 200 7.39 -21.99 -5.14
N THR A 201 7.43 -23.28 -4.82
CA THR A 201 8.69 -24.06 -4.78
C THR A 201 9.39 -24.08 -6.13
N ARG A 202 8.63 -24.13 -7.24
CA ARG A 202 9.15 -24.13 -8.61
C ARG A 202 9.64 -22.74 -9.01
N LEU A 203 8.90 -21.69 -8.67
CA LEU A 203 9.28 -20.30 -8.91
C LEU A 203 10.61 -19.97 -8.23
N ARG A 204 10.75 -20.32 -6.94
CA ARG A 204 11.97 -20.12 -6.17
C ARG A 204 13.16 -20.89 -6.76
N ARG A 205 12.98 -22.16 -7.14
CA ARG A 205 14.04 -22.96 -7.78
C ARG A 205 14.44 -22.39 -9.15
N SER A 206 13.45 -22.01 -9.97
CA SER A 206 13.67 -21.45 -11.31
C SER A 206 14.39 -20.11 -11.27
N ALA A 207 14.09 -19.26 -10.28
CA ALA A 207 14.77 -17.98 -10.07
C ALA A 207 16.28 -18.14 -9.84
N ILE A 208 16.71 -19.27 -9.27
CA ILE A 208 18.12 -19.60 -9.04
C ILE A 208 18.78 -20.18 -10.30
N THR A 209 18.04 -20.86 -11.18
CA THR A 209 18.59 -21.61 -12.31
C THR A 209 18.48 -20.90 -13.68
N SER A 210 17.70 -19.82 -13.81
CA SER A 210 17.31 -19.26 -15.11
C SER A 210 18.21 -18.17 -15.69
N ARG A 211 19.25 -17.68 -14.98
CA ARG A 211 20.11 -16.60 -15.48
C ARG A 211 21.54 -17.05 -15.81
N THR A 212 22.08 -16.48 -16.88
CA THR A 212 23.46 -16.67 -17.39
C THR A 212 24.56 -16.21 -16.43
N SER A 213 24.23 -15.43 -15.39
CA SER A 213 25.15 -15.07 -14.30
C SER A 213 24.59 -15.55 -12.96
N PHE A 214 25.38 -16.39 -12.27
CA PHE A 214 25.07 -16.92 -10.93
C PHE A 214 24.75 -15.80 -9.92
N GLY A 215 25.45 -14.67 -10.02
CA GLY A 215 25.21 -13.50 -9.16
C GLY A 215 23.83 -12.87 -9.37
N GLY A 216 23.38 -12.73 -10.63
CA GLY A 216 22.08 -12.14 -10.96
C GLY A 216 20.89 -13.06 -10.61
N ALA A 217 21.06 -14.37 -10.77
CA ALA A 217 20.05 -15.36 -10.35
C ALA A 217 19.85 -15.34 -8.83
N MET A 218 20.96 -15.38 -8.08
CA MET A 218 20.91 -15.36 -6.62
C MET A 218 20.34 -14.04 -6.09
N ALA A 219 20.70 -12.90 -6.69
CA ALA A 219 20.12 -11.61 -6.34
C ALA A 219 18.60 -11.62 -6.53
N THR A 220 18.10 -12.08 -7.68
CA THR A 220 16.65 -12.16 -7.97
C THR A 220 15.91 -13.05 -6.99
N ALA A 221 16.45 -14.24 -6.72
CA ALA A 221 15.86 -15.18 -5.77
C ALA A 221 15.80 -14.60 -4.36
N ARG A 222 16.82 -13.82 -3.97
CA ARG A 222 16.85 -13.09 -2.70
C ARG A 222 15.76 -12.02 -2.66
N VAL A 223 15.62 -11.17 -3.68
CA VAL A 223 14.55 -10.15 -3.71
C VAL A 223 13.16 -10.77 -3.57
N ILE A 224 12.89 -11.87 -4.29
CA ILE A 224 11.61 -12.57 -4.20
C ILE A 224 11.36 -13.08 -2.78
N GLN A 225 12.39 -13.63 -2.13
CA GLN A 225 12.28 -14.10 -0.74
C GLN A 225 12.10 -12.93 0.23
N ASP A 226 12.86 -11.85 0.08
CA ASP A 226 12.78 -10.66 0.93
C ASP A 226 11.36 -10.05 0.85
N VAL A 227 10.78 -9.96 -0.35
CA VAL A 227 9.40 -9.49 -0.54
C VAL A 227 8.41 -10.35 0.25
N VAL A 228 8.57 -11.68 0.20
CA VAL A 228 7.69 -12.59 0.94
C VAL A 228 7.90 -12.49 2.44
N ASP A 229 9.14 -12.49 2.90
CA ASP A 229 9.48 -12.45 4.32
C ASP A 229 9.00 -11.12 4.93
N ASP A 230 9.28 -9.98 4.30
CA ASP A 230 8.86 -8.65 4.78
C ASP A 230 7.34 -8.49 4.79
N THR A 231 6.68 -8.86 3.68
CA THR A 231 5.23 -8.69 3.53
C THR A 231 4.47 -9.64 4.45
N SER A 232 4.89 -10.91 4.54
CA SER A 232 4.22 -11.90 5.38
C SER A 232 4.47 -11.65 6.87
N ALA A 233 5.67 -11.21 7.27
CA ALA A 233 5.95 -10.82 8.65
C ALA A 233 5.08 -9.62 9.08
N TYR A 234 4.97 -8.59 8.23
CA TYR A 234 4.09 -7.46 8.48
C TYR A 234 2.62 -7.90 8.57
N LEU A 235 2.11 -8.63 7.57
CA LEU A 235 0.71 -9.07 7.54
C LEU A 235 0.38 -9.99 8.72
N GLY A 236 1.25 -10.94 9.06
CA GLY A 236 1.06 -11.80 10.22
C GLY A 236 1.02 -11.01 11.54
N THR A 237 1.96 -10.07 11.70
CA THR A 237 2.04 -9.23 12.90
C THR A 237 0.81 -8.34 13.05
N ILE A 238 0.42 -7.61 12.00
CA ILE A 238 -0.75 -6.71 12.06
C ILE A 238 -2.05 -7.50 12.22
N THR A 239 -2.16 -8.69 11.60
CA THR A 239 -3.32 -9.58 11.80
C THR A 239 -3.45 -10.00 13.25
N LEU A 240 -2.33 -10.38 13.89
CA LEU A 240 -2.32 -10.77 15.30
C LEU A 240 -2.70 -9.59 16.21
N ILE A 241 -2.15 -8.40 15.96
CA ILE A 241 -2.47 -7.18 16.71
C ILE A 241 -3.96 -6.85 16.57
N ASN A 242 -4.47 -6.81 15.35
CA ASN A 242 -5.85 -6.45 15.04
C ASN A 242 -6.85 -7.46 15.62
N LEU A 243 -6.56 -8.75 15.51
CA LEU A 243 -7.40 -9.79 16.09
C LEU A 243 -7.42 -9.70 17.62
N THR A 244 -6.26 -9.48 18.24
CA THR A 244 -6.16 -9.32 19.70
C THR A 244 -6.92 -8.07 20.16
N LEU A 245 -6.76 -6.94 19.47
CA LEU A 245 -7.50 -5.71 19.74
C LEU A 245 -9.02 -5.93 19.61
N GLY A 246 -9.46 -6.58 18.53
CA GLY A 246 -10.87 -6.90 18.29
C GLY A 246 -11.44 -7.80 19.39
N LEU A 247 -10.69 -8.82 19.83
CA LEU A 247 -11.11 -9.70 20.93
C LEU A 247 -11.16 -8.96 22.28
N ILE A 248 -10.21 -8.08 22.56
CA ILE A 248 -10.23 -7.23 23.77
C ILE A 248 -11.46 -6.33 23.76
N VAL A 249 -11.74 -5.66 22.65
CA VAL A 249 -12.93 -4.81 22.51
C VAL A 249 -14.20 -5.66 22.64
N ALA A 250 -14.31 -6.79 21.94
CA ALA A 250 -15.47 -7.70 22.09
C ALA A 250 -15.67 -8.16 23.54
N GLY A 251 -14.60 -8.52 24.25
CA GLY A 251 -14.65 -8.88 25.66
C GLY A 251 -15.17 -7.73 26.53
N ALA A 252 -14.66 -6.53 26.34
CA ALA A 252 -15.10 -5.34 27.07
C ALA A 252 -16.58 -5.00 26.77
N LEU A 253 -17.00 -5.12 25.51
CA LEU A 253 -18.39 -4.92 25.08
C LEU A 253 -19.35 -5.96 25.67
N THR A 254 -18.87 -7.20 25.88
CA THR A 254 -19.63 -8.26 26.55
C THR A 254 -19.91 -7.88 28.00
N ILE A 255 -18.91 -7.33 28.70
CA ILE A 255 -19.04 -6.95 30.12
C ILE A 255 -20.10 -5.84 30.32
N ILE A 256 -20.18 -4.89 29.41
CA ILE A 256 -21.18 -3.81 29.46
C ILE A 256 -22.56 -4.21 28.89
N GLY A 257 -22.72 -5.47 28.47
CA GLY A 257 -23.99 -6.00 27.96
C GLY A 257 -24.35 -5.53 26.54
N MET A 258 -23.37 -5.14 25.72
CA MET A 258 -23.63 -4.73 24.33
C MET A 258 -23.99 -5.96 23.47
N PRO A 259 -25.06 -5.89 22.64
CA PRO A 259 -25.44 -6.99 21.75
C PRO A 259 -24.41 -7.19 20.64
N SER A 260 -24.25 -8.45 20.22
CA SER A 260 -23.32 -8.85 19.15
C SER A 260 -21.86 -8.37 19.37
N PRO A 261 -21.24 -8.62 20.53
CA PRO A 261 -19.89 -8.11 20.84
C PRO A 261 -18.83 -8.62 19.86
N LEU A 262 -18.95 -9.88 19.39
CA LEU A 262 -18.05 -10.46 18.40
C LEU A 262 -18.12 -9.75 17.03
N MET A 263 -19.30 -9.27 16.63
CA MET A 263 -19.43 -8.47 15.40
C MET A 263 -18.64 -7.18 15.53
N TRP A 264 -18.84 -6.45 16.63
CA TRP A 264 -18.15 -5.19 16.88
C TRP A 264 -16.63 -5.36 16.98
N GLY A 265 -16.17 -6.37 17.72
CA GLY A 265 -14.74 -6.72 17.76
C GLY A 265 -14.18 -7.12 16.40
N GLY A 266 -14.95 -7.83 15.58
CA GLY A 266 -14.58 -8.15 14.20
C GLY A 266 -14.51 -6.92 13.29
N ILE A 267 -15.46 -5.99 13.40
CA ILE A 267 -15.43 -4.70 12.70
C ILE A 267 -14.18 -3.92 13.10
N VAL A 268 -13.84 -3.87 14.38
CA VAL A 268 -12.62 -3.24 14.88
C VAL A 268 -11.38 -3.91 14.26
N ALA A 269 -11.28 -5.24 14.32
CA ALA A 269 -10.15 -5.97 13.76
C ALA A 269 -10.00 -5.73 12.25
N LEU A 270 -11.11 -5.68 11.50
CA LEU A 270 -11.11 -5.44 10.06
C LEU A 270 -10.72 -4.00 9.73
N LEU A 271 -11.34 -3.01 10.37
CA LEU A 271 -11.09 -1.60 10.08
C LEU A 271 -9.67 -1.21 10.47
N ASN A 272 -9.09 -1.81 11.51
CA ASN A 272 -7.72 -1.50 11.95
C ASN A 272 -6.62 -1.91 10.96
N TYR A 273 -6.96 -2.56 9.83
CA TYR A 273 -6.04 -2.71 8.71
C TYR A 273 -5.80 -1.41 7.95
N ILE A 274 -6.70 -0.42 8.05
CA ILE A 274 -6.56 0.89 7.42
C ILE A 274 -5.94 1.84 8.45
N PRO A 275 -4.66 2.21 8.33
CA PRO A 275 -4.00 3.06 9.32
C PRO A 275 -4.68 4.43 9.42
N TYR A 276 -4.71 5.00 10.62
CA TYR A 276 -5.31 6.30 10.98
C TYR A 276 -6.84 6.38 10.83
N PHE A 277 -7.40 5.94 9.72
CA PHE A 277 -8.83 6.01 9.43
C PHE A 277 -9.62 4.88 10.09
N GLY A 278 -9.07 3.66 10.08
CA GLY A 278 -9.68 2.47 10.66
C GLY A 278 -10.17 2.66 12.10
N PRO A 279 -9.27 3.05 13.03
CA PRO A 279 -9.64 3.31 14.42
C PRO A 279 -10.72 4.39 14.58
N VAL A 280 -10.64 5.46 13.78
CA VAL A 280 -11.61 6.57 13.82
C VAL A 280 -12.98 6.11 13.38
N ILE A 281 -13.06 5.39 12.25
CA ILE A 281 -14.31 4.83 11.74
C ILE A 281 -14.87 3.79 12.72
N ALA A 282 -14.03 2.94 13.28
CA ALA A 282 -14.45 1.94 14.27
C ALA A 282 -15.02 2.59 15.54
N ALA A 283 -14.35 3.61 16.09
CA ALA A 283 -14.84 4.37 17.24
C ALA A 283 -16.17 5.06 16.94
N PHE A 284 -16.33 5.64 15.74
CA PHE A 284 -17.57 6.23 15.29
C PHE A 284 -18.71 5.21 15.20
N LEU A 285 -18.46 4.05 14.57
CA LEU A 285 -19.46 2.99 14.46
C LEU A 285 -19.86 2.44 15.83
N LEU A 286 -18.91 2.30 16.76
CA LEU A 286 -19.18 1.90 18.14
C LEU A 286 -19.98 2.95 18.91
N ALA A 287 -19.71 4.24 18.70
CA ALA A 287 -20.53 5.33 19.26
C ALA A 287 -21.98 5.24 18.75
N MET A 288 -22.17 5.06 17.44
CA MET A 288 -23.50 4.85 16.84
C MET A 288 -24.17 3.60 17.39
N GLY A 289 -23.46 2.48 17.46
CA GLY A 289 -23.95 1.22 18.03
C GLY A 289 -24.38 1.36 19.49
N GLY A 290 -23.60 2.09 20.28
CA GLY A 290 -23.91 2.39 21.68
C GLY A 290 -25.14 3.28 21.84
N LEU A 291 -25.24 4.36 21.06
CA LEU A 291 -26.40 5.27 21.06
C LEU A 291 -27.71 4.61 20.64
N MET A 292 -27.65 3.57 19.80
CA MET A 292 -28.84 2.79 19.42
C MET A 292 -29.22 1.72 20.44
N THR A 293 -28.29 1.35 21.33
CA THR A 293 -28.44 0.23 22.27
C THR A 293 -28.84 0.73 23.65
N PHE A 294 -28.08 1.68 24.20
CA PHE A 294 -28.23 2.16 25.56
C PHE A 294 -29.06 3.46 25.58
N SER A 295 -29.89 3.62 26.61
CA SER A 295 -30.75 4.81 26.79
C SER A 295 -30.05 5.97 27.48
N GLU A 296 -28.99 5.69 28.23
CA GLU A 296 -28.22 6.73 28.92
C GLU A 296 -27.01 7.13 28.07
N LEU A 297 -26.89 8.43 27.77
CA LEU A 297 -25.82 8.97 26.92
C LEU A 297 -24.43 8.61 27.42
N GLY A 298 -24.19 8.66 28.74
CA GLY A 298 -22.90 8.30 29.33
C GLY A 298 -22.52 6.85 29.02
N VAL A 299 -23.45 5.92 29.19
CA VAL A 299 -23.25 4.49 28.90
C VAL A 299 -23.15 4.22 27.39
N ALA A 300 -23.93 4.94 26.59
CA ALA A 300 -23.93 4.84 25.13
C ALA A 300 -22.58 5.21 24.48
N LEU A 301 -21.79 6.07 25.11
CA LEU A 301 -20.46 6.46 24.61
C LEU A 301 -19.33 5.57 25.12
N ILE A 302 -19.57 4.70 26.11
CA ILE A 302 -18.57 3.76 26.64
C ILE A 302 -17.97 2.86 25.55
N PRO A 303 -18.73 2.25 24.61
CA PRO A 303 -18.15 1.45 23.53
C PRO A 303 -17.09 2.20 22.71
N ALA A 304 -17.34 3.46 22.39
CA ALA A 304 -16.40 4.30 21.65
C ALA A 304 -15.18 4.68 22.50
N ALA A 305 -15.40 4.99 23.78
CA ALA A 305 -14.31 5.27 24.72
C ALA A 305 -13.39 4.06 24.93
N ILE A 306 -13.96 2.84 25.01
CA ILE A 306 -13.20 1.58 25.06
C ILE A 306 -12.34 1.44 23.82
N MET A 307 -12.90 1.66 22.62
CA MET A 307 -12.15 1.56 21.37
C MET A 307 -11.00 2.57 21.30
N ILE A 308 -11.27 3.84 21.65
CA ILE A 308 -10.25 4.90 21.64
C ILE A 308 -9.14 4.57 22.65
N GLY A 309 -9.50 4.16 23.87
CA GLY A 309 -8.53 3.78 24.90
C GLY A 309 -7.70 2.57 24.51
N ALA A 310 -8.33 1.52 23.97
CA ALA A 310 -7.66 0.32 23.51
C ALA A 310 -6.72 0.62 22.33
N HIS A 311 -7.15 1.44 21.36
CA HIS A 311 -6.31 1.87 20.26
C HIS A 311 -5.14 2.75 20.71
N LEU A 312 -5.35 3.64 21.70
CA LEU A 312 -4.26 4.47 22.23
C LEU A 312 -3.17 3.61 22.88
N ILE A 313 -3.56 2.58 23.63
CA ILE A 313 -2.63 1.59 24.21
C ILE A 313 -1.95 0.80 23.07
N GLU A 314 -2.72 0.36 22.08
CA GLU A 314 -2.19 -0.40 20.95
C GLU A 314 -1.15 0.42 20.17
N ALA A 315 -1.48 1.64 19.77
CA ALA A 315 -0.64 2.50 18.95
C ALA A 315 0.62 3.01 19.67
N ASN A 316 0.55 3.28 20.98
CA ASN A 316 1.68 3.85 21.73
C ASN A 316 2.52 2.81 22.47
N LEU A 317 1.98 1.61 22.74
CA LEU A 317 2.67 0.58 23.51
C LEU A 317 2.82 -0.71 22.72
N VAL A 318 1.70 -1.31 22.27
CA VAL A 318 1.72 -2.67 21.69
C VAL A 318 2.47 -2.70 20.36
N THR A 319 2.11 -1.81 19.43
CA THR A 319 2.72 -1.78 18.09
C THR A 319 4.23 -1.51 18.14
N PRO A 320 4.73 -0.51 18.89
CA PRO A 320 6.17 -0.30 19.04
C PRO A 320 6.91 -1.48 19.68
N LEU A 321 6.29 -2.17 20.64
CA LEU A 321 6.90 -3.33 21.31
C LEU A 321 6.99 -4.57 20.40
N ILE A 322 5.97 -4.82 19.57
CA ILE A 322 5.91 -5.99 18.70
C ILE A 322 6.67 -5.76 17.39
N VAL A 323 6.45 -4.62 16.73
CA VAL A 323 7.04 -4.32 15.42
C VAL A 323 8.51 -3.87 15.56
N GLY A 324 8.88 -3.28 16.71
CA GLY A 324 10.24 -2.86 17.00
C GLY A 324 10.80 -1.83 16.02
N HIS A 325 12.13 -1.69 15.97
CA HIS A 325 12.84 -0.74 15.09
C HIS A 325 13.05 -1.23 13.65
N ARG A 326 12.55 -2.42 13.27
CA ARG A 326 12.96 -3.09 12.02
C ARG A 326 12.15 -2.70 10.78
N LEU A 327 10.97 -2.09 10.95
CA LEU A 327 10.08 -1.69 9.85
C LEU A 327 9.75 -0.20 9.96
N THR A 328 10.76 0.67 9.88
CA THR A 328 10.54 2.12 9.85
C THR A 328 10.09 2.56 8.47
N ILE A 329 8.85 2.19 8.11
CA ILE A 329 8.17 2.80 6.97
C ILE A 329 7.81 4.22 7.40
N SER A 330 8.23 5.22 6.62
CA SER A 330 7.87 6.61 6.91
C SER A 330 6.34 6.74 6.95
N PRO A 331 5.74 7.34 8.01
CA PRO A 331 4.30 7.61 8.07
C PRO A 331 3.79 8.35 6.84
N ILE A 332 4.62 9.22 6.26
CA ILE A 332 4.29 9.96 5.03
C ILE A 332 4.11 9.00 3.85
N LEU A 333 4.95 7.96 3.74
CA LEU A 333 4.80 6.96 2.68
C LEU A 333 3.53 6.13 2.85
N ILE A 334 3.15 5.82 4.10
CA ILE A 334 1.88 5.16 4.39
C ILE A 334 0.71 6.04 3.94
N LEU A 335 0.71 7.33 4.29
CA LEU A 335 -0.35 8.26 3.89
C LEU A 335 -0.43 8.43 2.36
N ILE A 336 0.72 8.56 1.68
CA ILE A 336 0.78 8.66 0.22
C ILE A 336 0.25 7.37 -0.41
N SER A 337 0.68 6.20 0.08
CA SER A 337 0.23 4.90 -0.42
C SER A 337 -1.28 4.73 -0.23
N LEU A 338 -1.81 5.09 0.95
CA LEU A 338 -3.23 4.99 1.27
C LEU A 338 -4.07 5.90 0.37
N SER A 339 -3.60 7.13 0.14
CA SER A 339 -4.27 8.09 -0.76
C SER A 339 -4.22 7.60 -2.21
N PHE A 340 -3.08 7.07 -2.65
CA PHE A 340 -2.88 6.56 -4.00
C PHE A 340 -3.76 5.34 -4.26
N TRP A 341 -3.63 4.26 -3.50
CA TRP A 341 -4.40 3.04 -3.71
C TRP A 341 -5.88 3.20 -3.39
N GLY A 342 -6.22 4.06 -2.42
CA GLY A 342 -7.59 4.46 -2.13
C GLY A 342 -8.25 5.17 -3.31
N TRP A 343 -7.52 6.01 -4.04
CA TRP A 343 -8.02 6.64 -5.26
C TRP A 343 -8.11 5.67 -6.46
N VAL A 344 -7.19 4.70 -6.56
CA VAL A 344 -7.16 3.72 -7.66
C VAL A 344 -8.28 2.68 -7.53
N TRP A 345 -8.46 2.08 -6.34
CA TRP A 345 -9.36 0.94 -6.12
C TRP A 345 -10.34 1.12 -4.94
N GLY A 346 -10.49 2.33 -4.41
CA GLY A 346 -11.43 2.60 -3.30
C GLY A 346 -10.98 1.94 -1.99
N THR A 347 -11.96 1.51 -1.18
CA THR A 347 -11.73 0.93 0.15
C THR A 347 -10.85 -0.32 0.11
N THR A 348 -11.03 -1.19 -0.88
CA THR A 348 -10.21 -2.39 -1.04
C THR A 348 -8.76 -2.04 -1.38
N GLY A 349 -8.55 -0.99 -2.18
CA GLY A 349 -7.21 -0.44 -2.44
C GLY A 349 -6.54 0.09 -1.18
N ALA A 350 -7.29 0.79 -0.32
CA ALA A 350 -6.78 1.27 0.96
C ALA A 350 -6.33 0.13 1.88
N LEU A 351 -7.07 -0.99 1.93
CA LEU A 351 -6.68 -2.19 2.68
C LEU A 351 -5.38 -2.82 2.17
N LEU A 352 -5.15 -2.78 0.85
CA LEU A 352 -3.93 -3.32 0.23
C LEU A 352 -2.75 -2.33 0.23
N ALA A 353 -2.95 -1.07 0.65
CA ALA A 353 -1.97 -0.02 0.46
C ALA A 353 -0.64 -0.27 1.17
N VAL A 354 -0.67 -0.80 2.40
CA VAL A 354 0.56 -1.08 3.16
C VAL A 354 1.32 -2.30 2.63
N PRO A 355 0.72 -3.47 2.39
CA PRO A 355 1.45 -4.59 1.80
C PRO A 355 2.00 -4.26 0.41
N LEU A 356 1.26 -3.49 -0.42
CA LEU A 356 1.79 -3.04 -1.71
C LEU A 356 2.97 -2.07 -1.54
N LEU A 357 2.90 -1.18 -0.55
CA LEU A 357 4.02 -0.30 -0.23
C LEU A 357 5.27 -1.10 0.18
N ILE A 358 5.12 -2.13 0.99
CA ILE A 358 6.22 -3.02 1.40
C ILE A 358 6.82 -3.72 0.18
N ILE A 359 5.98 -4.34 -0.66
CA ILE A 359 6.44 -5.02 -1.89
C ILE A 359 7.23 -4.05 -2.78
N ILE A 360 6.69 -2.85 -3.03
CA ILE A 360 7.35 -1.83 -3.85
C ILE A 360 8.67 -1.41 -3.20
N GLN A 361 8.68 -1.14 -1.89
CA GLN A 361 9.87 -0.68 -1.19
C GLN A 361 10.98 -1.74 -1.18
N THR A 362 10.65 -3.01 -0.95
CA THR A 362 11.62 -4.12 -0.96
C THR A 362 12.20 -4.31 -2.37
N VAL A 363 11.39 -4.24 -3.42
CA VAL A 363 11.87 -4.31 -4.81
C VAL A 363 12.76 -3.10 -5.15
N MET A 364 12.35 -1.89 -4.79
CA MET A 364 13.11 -0.66 -5.05
C MET A 364 14.45 -0.63 -4.30
N ASN A 365 14.47 -1.11 -3.05
CA ASN A 365 15.70 -1.22 -2.27
C ASN A 365 16.68 -2.22 -2.91
N ALA A 366 16.16 -3.31 -3.49
CA ALA A 366 16.99 -4.30 -4.16
C ALA A 366 17.46 -3.86 -5.55
N ALA A 367 16.69 -3.04 -6.27
CA ALA A 367 17.10 -2.46 -7.56
C ALA A 367 18.22 -1.41 -7.42
N GLY A 368 18.48 -0.92 -6.20
CA GLY A 368 19.38 0.19 -5.92
C GLY A 368 18.63 1.53 -6.00
N LYS A 369 19.02 2.50 -5.14
CA LYS A 369 18.46 3.86 -5.21
C LYS A 369 18.88 4.49 -6.53
N PRO A 370 17.96 4.91 -7.42
CA PRO A 370 18.36 5.67 -8.59
C PRO A 370 19.06 6.93 -8.09
N ASP A 371 20.28 7.16 -8.54
CA ASP A 371 21.00 8.39 -8.25
C ASP A 371 20.41 9.52 -9.08
N ILE A 372 19.22 9.96 -8.68
CA ILE A 372 18.49 11.05 -9.32
C ILE A 372 19.32 12.33 -9.23
N ALA A 373 20.14 12.50 -8.19
CA ALA A 373 21.06 13.62 -8.04
C ALA A 373 22.22 13.50 -9.05
N GLY A 374 22.90 12.37 -9.15
CA GLY A 374 23.91 12.13 -10.18
C GLY A 374 23.36 12.28 -11.59
N PHE A 375 22.15 11.76 -11.86
CA PHE A 375 21.49 11.90 -13.15
C PHE A 375 21.07 13.35 -13.48
N LEU A 376 20.63 14.14 -12.50
CA LEU A 376 20.23 15.53 -12.70
C LEU A 376 21.42 16.52 -12.66
N PHE A 377 22.50 16.18 -11.98
CA PHE A 377 23.63 17.10 -11.72
C PHE A 377 24.94 16.70 -12.43
N GLU A 378 25.05 15.51 -13.02
CA GLU A 378 26.22 15.14 -13.82
C GLU A 378 26.02 15.56 -15.28
N HIS A 379 26.23 16.86 -15.53
CA HIS A 379 27.05 17.49 -16.58
C HIS A 379 26.73 18.99 -16.63
N GLY A 380 27.36 19.78 -15.75
CA GLY A 380 27.31 21.23 -15.83
C GLY A 380 27.76 21.98 -14.57
N THR A 381 29.05 22.30 -14.52
CA THR A 381 29.66 23.39 -13.73
C THR A 381 29.53 23.33 -12.20
N LEU A 382 30.62 22.93 -11.51
CA LEU A 382 31.31 23.69 -10.45
C LEU A 382 32.33 22.84 -9.67
N THR A 383 33.24 22.17 -10.36
CA THR A 383 34.63 22.04 -9.86
C THR A 383 35.56 22.14 -11.07
N HIS A 384 35.91 23.37 -11.45
CA HIS A 384 37.26 23.58 -11.94
C HIS A 384 38.17 23.13 -10.80
N ASP A 385 38.77 21.96 -10.93
CA ASP A 385 39.91 21.64 -10.09
C ASP A 385 41.00 22.68 -10.40
N ARG A 386 41.17 23.64 -9.49
CA ARG A 386 42.21 24.67 -9.53
C ARG A 386 43.61 24.08 -9.29
N SER A 387 43.79 22.76 -9.38
CA SER A 387 45.08 22.09 -9.21
C SER A 387 45.96 22.12 -10.47
N ALA A 388 45.40 22.29 -11.68
CA ALA A 388 46.17 22.16 -12.93
C ALA A 388 46.96 23.42 -13.37
N SER A 389 46.84 24.57 -12.70
CA SER A 389 47.54 25.80 -13.09
C SER A 389 48.79 26.13 -12.25
N ARG A 390 49.11 25.35 -11.20
CA ARG A 390 50.35 25.55 -10.41
C ARG A 390 51.55 24.75 -10.90
N PHE A 391 51.36 23.68 -11.67
CA PHE A 391 52.50 22.87 -12.15
C PHE A 391 53.19 23.41 -13.40
N ARG A 392 52.64 24.44 -14.05
CA ARG A 392 53.21 25.02 -15.28
C ARG A 392 54.06 26.28 -15.04
N ARG A 393 54.29 26.68 -13.78
CA ARG A 393 55.11 27.86 -13.43
C ARG A 393 56.42 27.58 -12.70
N SER A 394 56.78 26.31 -12.40
CA SER A 394 58.08 25.99 -11.78
C SER A 394 59.05 25.17 -12.62
N GLY A 395 58.74 24.90 -13.91
CA GLY A 395 59.56 24.06 -14.79
C GLY A 395 60.39 24.82 -15.83
N GLY A 396 60.67 26.11 -15.64
CA GLY A 396 61.27 26.94 -16.69
C GLY A 396 62.18 28.05 -16.18
N ARG A 397 63.11 27.75 -15.29
CA ARG A 397 64.35 28.52 -15.05
C ARG A 397 65.40 27.60 -14.44
N ASP A 398 66.05 26.82 -15.30
CA ASP A 398 67.46 26.47 -15.15
C ASP A 398 67.91 25.70 -16.39
N GLN A 399 68.51 26.43 -17.33
CA GLN A 399 69.58 26.00 -18.24
C GLN A 399 69.76 27.06 -19.32
N SER A 400 70.71 27.98 -19.09
CA SER A 400 71.62 28.62 -20.06
C SER A 400 71.98 30.05 -19.60
N GLY A 401 73.23 30.25 -19.19
CA GLY A 401 73.81 31.56 -18.84
C GLY A 401 74.85 31.46 -17.75
#